data_AF-A0A661Z9T0-F1
#
_entry.id   AF-A0A661Z9T0-F1
#
_cell.length_a   1.000
_cell.length_b   1.000
_cell.length_c   1.000
_cell.angle_alpha   90.00
_cell.angle_beta   90.00
_cell.angle_gamma   90.00
#
_symmetry.space_group_name_H-M   'P 1'
#
loop_
_entity.id
_entity.type
_entity.pdbx_description
1 polymer ?
#
loop_
_entity_poly.entity_id
_entity_poly.type
_entity_poly.pdbx_seq_one_letter_code
_entity_poly.pdbx_strand_id
1 'polypeptide(L)'
;MEKYEFQFELIKLSLIFIDSYKNALPSLDAYDAAYHKKRETMKSIRTKMIVSALSFAVLFFAIHPAVNAQKPGEKHEGKICQVSSFSMNKICKEWDGQWQGIGVASDGNCYFATSTHSSGHGAGFHVYDPVKKEHRVIAEDMTIVCGEEFSGSQQGKIHSPIVELDGWLYFTTHLSNYWPEGIDIYPGAHVMGYEMATGEFRDFGIVKPRYSIYSAIQVDPERKVLYVMVCPFQPDLIKEGGVHLFRVDIASGEFKDLGQVTHGETGGTPWFYVDHKGNCWFTLWKREWQYENDRGNLYCYSPEAEKIITYEDVLPKEGKLIDGTPVTGKHMYNTRCWNYTEALPGRERCLFAMGAWGGGDERLWIFDPSKDIASGEAFEPIANIGSTFHETARGGDRLYFVQYEDLEVQRTISPELARDEDPDIVGYNSNLHLRSISLKKGDDPNQITDHGKIVDQDGRAARMINALAADDQGRVYMTGDWYIKSDREASMYNLLWDHPGERLYSLMKRGMFFAVAETK
;
A
#
# COMPACT_ATOMS: atom_id res chain seq x y z
N MET A 1 -42.84 8.35 -7.00
CA MET A 1 -42.08 7.80 -8.15
C MET A 1 -41.15 8.89 -8.68
N GLU A 2 -40.16 9.29 -7.89
CA GLU A 2 -39.09 10.21 -8.32
C GLU A 2 -37.90 10.18 -7.35
N LYS A 3 -37.67 9.03 -6.68
CA LYS A 3 -36.64 8.91 -5.63
C LYS A 3 -35.86 7.59 -5.64
N TYR A 4 -35.95 6.83 -6.74
CA TYR A 4 -35.32 5.51 -6.87
C TYR A 4 -34.44 5.32 -8.12
N GLU A 5 -34.18 6.39 -8.90
CA GLU A 5 -33.25 6.32 -10.04
C GLU A 5 -31.79 6.73 -9.71
N PHE A 6 -31.50 7.21 -8.49
CA PHE A 6 -30.15 7.66 -8.14
C PHE A 6 -29.25 6.57 -7.51
N GLN A 7 -29.80 5.39 -7.22
CA GLN A 7 -29.03 4.26 -6.64
C GLN A 7 -28.40 3.33 -7.69
N PHE A 8 -28.62 3.55 -8.99
CA PHE A 8 -28.16 2.64 -10.05
C PHE A 8 -26.89 3.09 -10.81
N GLU A 9 -26.33 4.28 -10.53
CA GLU A 9 -25.09 4.76 -11.16
C GLU A 9 -23.84 4.61 -10.27
N LEU A 10 -23.98 4.45 -8.95
CA LEU A 10 -22.84 4.21 -8.04
C LEU A 10 -22.36 2.74 -8.00
N ILE A 11 -23.14 1.80 -8.55
CA ILE A 11 -22.76 0.38 -8.67
C ILE A 11 -22.07 0.08 -10.02
N LYS A 12 -22.03 1.04 -10.96
CA LYS A 12 -21.31 0.88 -12.24
C LYS A 12 -19.82 1.19 -12.17
N LEU A 13 -19.32 1.79 -11.10
CA LEU A 13 -17.89 2.07 -10.93
C LEU A 13 -17.08 0.89 -10.37
N SER A 14 -17.72 -0.23 -10.06
CA SER A 14 -17.08 -1.48 -9.61
C SER A 14 -17.29 -2.68 -10.55
N LEU A 15 -17.79 -2.45 -11.78
CA LEU A 15 -17.93 -3.47 -12.82
C LEU A 15 -17.23 -3.12 -14.14
N ILE A 16 -16.09 -2.42 -14.09
CA ILE A 16 -15.17 -2.34 -15.23
C ILE A 16 -14.23 -3.54 -15.22
N PHE A 17 -14.78 -4.75 -15.37
CA PHE A 17 -14.10 -5.94 -15.87
C PHE A 17 -15.17 -6.99 -16.23
N ILE A 18 -15.89 -6.75 -17.32
CA ILE A 18 -16.34 -7.70 -18.35
C ILE A 18 -16.88 -6.80 -19.48
N ASP A 19 -16.01 -6.24 -20.32
CA ASP A 19 -16.46 -5.66 -21.60
C ASP A 19 -15.39 -5.71 -22.72
N SER A 20 -14.51 -6.73 -22.68
CA SER A 20 -13.61 -7.01 -23.82
C SER A 20 -14.16 -8.02 -24.82
N TYR A 21 -15.46 -8.35 -24.77
CA TYR A 21 -16.08 -9.27 -25.74
C TYR A 21 -17.48 -8.79 -26.13
N LYS A 22 -17.56 -7.79 -27.01
CA LYS A 22 -18.73 -7.54 -27.86
C LYS A 22 -18.41 -6.56 -29.01
N ASN A 23 -17.85 -7.11 -30.07
CA ASN A 23 -18.05 -6.58 -31.42
C ASN A 23 -18.67 -7.69 -32.28
N ALA A 24 -20.00 -7.81 -32.24
CA ALA A 24 -20.84 -8.41 -33.28
C ALA A 24 -22.32 -8.04 -33.03
N LEU A 25 -22.90 -7.27 -33.96
CA LEU A 25 -24.26 -6.68 -34.09
C LEU A 25 -25.44 -7.70 -34.01
N PRO A 26 -26.78 -7.36 -34.05
CA PRO A 26 -27.48 -6.10 -34.39
C PRO A 26 -28.71 -5.71 -33.47
N SER A 27 -29.51 -4.75 -33.94
CA SER A 27 -30.58 -3.91 -33.34
C SER A 27 -31.64 -4.48 -32.37
N LEU A 28 -32.18 -3.57 -31.53
CA LEU A 28 -33.09 -3.76 -30.38
C LEU A 28 -34.39 -4.57 -30.64
N ASP A 29 -34.91 -4.66 -31.86
CA ASP A 29 -36.19 -5.33 -32.11
C ASP A 29 -36.12 -6.87 -32.08
N ALA A 30 -34.92 -7.45 -32.10
CA ALA A 30 -34.73 -8.91 -31.98
C ALA A 30 -34.74 -9.42 -30.52
N TYR A 31 -34.68 -8.52 -29.53
CA TYR A 31 -34.55 -8.89 -28.10
C TYR A 31 -35.91 -9.28 -27.48
N ASP A 32 -36.99 -8.58 -27.85
CA ASP A 32 -38.32 -8.80 -27.24
C ASP A 32 -39.00 -10.10 -27.68
N ALA A 33 -38.73 -10.57 -28.90
CA ALA A 33 -39.27 -11.85 -29.39
C ALA A 33 -38.59 -13.08 -28.75
N ALA A 34 -37.32 -12.97 -28.33
CA ALA A 34 -36.57 -14.06 -27.71
C ALA A 34 -36.86 -14.21 -26.20
N TYR A 35 -37.23 -13.11 -25.53
CA TYR A 35 -37.50 -13.09 -24.09
C TYR A 35 -38.82 -13.80 -23.73
N HIS A 36 -39.85 -13.68 -24.57
CA HIS A 36 -41.15 -14.33 -24.32
C HIS A 36 -41.16 -15.84 -24.59
N LYS A 37 -40.34 -16.35 -25.52
CA LYS A 37 -40.27 -17.79 -25.82
C LYS A 37 -39.47 -18.59 -24.78
N LYS A 38 -38.51 -17.95 -24.08
CA LYS A 38 -37.63 -18.61 -23.07
C LYS A 38 -38.30 -18.77 -21.70
N ARG A 39 -39.34 -17.98 -21.40
CA ARG A 39 -40.06 -17.98 -20.10
C ARG A 39 -41.09 -19.12 -19.97
N GLU A 40 -41.59 -19.64 -21.08
CA GLU A 40 -42.49 -20.81 -21.09
C GLU A 40 -41.73 -22.14 -21.08
N THR A 41 -40.52 -22.21 -21.66
CA THR A 41 -39.71 -23.44 -21.67
C THR A 41 -39.07 -23.75 -20.32
N MET A 42 -38.79 -22.74 -19.47
CA MET A 42 -38.16 -22.92 -18.16
C MET A 42 -39.11 -23.41 -17.04
N LYS A 43 -40.42 -23.47 -17.26
CA LYS A 43 -41.36 -24.06 -16.28
C LYS A 43 -41.49 -25.59 -16.41
N SER A 44 -41.01 -26.18 -17.50
CA SER A 44 -41.11 -27.63 -17.80
C SER A 44 -39.90 -28.46 -17.34
N ILE A 45 -38.76 -27.82 -17.04
CA ILE A 45 -37.47 -28.50 -16.77
C ILE A 45 -37.20 -28.72 -15.27
N ARG A 46 -38.09 -28.25 -14.37
CA ARG A 46 -37.93 -28.41 -12.91
C ARG A 46 -38.33 -29.79 -12.36
N THR A 47 -38.72 -30.75 -13.20
CA THR A 47 -39.23 -32.05 -12.73
C THR A 47 -38.43 -33.26 -13.24
N LYS A 48 -37.27 -33.09 -13.92
CA LYS A 48 -36.56 -34.24 -14.55
C LYS A 48 -35.02 -34.31 -14.43
N MET A 49 -34.37 -33.61 -13.50
CA MET A 49 -32.93 -33.82 -13.24
C MET A 49 -32.64 -34.14 -11.77
N ILE A 50 -33.12 -35.30 -11.32
CA ILE A 50 -32.66 -35.99 -10.09
C ILE A 50 -31.74 -37.19 -10.40
N VAL A 51 -31.46 -37.48 -11.68
CA VAL A 51 -30.58 -38.61 -12.02
C VAL A 51 -29.66 -38.18 -13.15
N SER A 52 -28.46 -37.67 -12.83
CA SER A 52 -27.23 -37.62 -13.67
C SER A 52 -26.12 -36.75 -13.03
N ALA A 53 -25.90 -36.88 -11.71
CA ALA A 53 -24.76 -36.26 -11.02
C ALA A 53 -23.78 -37.36 -10.54
N LEU A 54 -23.34 -38.18 -11.49
CA LEU A 54 -22.22 -39.09 -11.35
C LEU A 54 -21.62 -39.22 -12.76
N SER A 55 -20.32 -38.97 -12.89
CA SER A 55 -19.52 -39.02 -14.13
C SER A 55 -19.33 -37.68 -14.86
N PHE A 56 -18.69 -36.70 -14.22
CA PHE A 56 -17.77 -35.75 -14.88
C PHE A 56 -16.90 -35.05 -13.81
N ALA A 57 -16.23 -35.87 -12.99
CA ALA A 57 -15.26 -35.41 -12.00
C ALA A 57 -13.95 -36.21 -12.18
N VAL A 58 -13.29 -36.07 -13.34
CA VAL A 58 -11.89 -36.48 -13.55
C VAL A 58 -11.30 -35.63 -14.70
N LEU A 59 -10.07 -35.14 -14.52
CA LEU A 59 -9.17 -34.42 -15.45
C LEU A 59 -9.50 -32.93 -15.68
N PHE A 60 -8.74 -31.92 -15.24
CA PHE A 60 -7.37 -31.79 -14.75
C PHE A 60 -7.35 -30.76 -13.59
N PHE A 61 -7.22 -31.22 -12.35
CA PHE A 61 -6.50 -30.44 -11.34
C PHE A 61 -5.05 -30.91 -11.45
N ALA A 62 -4.17 -30.06 -11.95
CA ALA A 62 -2.76 -30.19 -11.62
C ALA A 62 -2.67 -29.87 -10.12
N ILE A 63 -2.85 -30.91 -9.31
CA ILE A 63 -2.51 -30.91 -7.89
C ILE A 63 -1.01 -30.68 -7.88
N HIS A 64 -0.59 -29.42 -7.77
CA HIS A 64 0.69 -29.16 -7.13
C HIS A 64 0.59 -29.86 -5.78
N PRO A 65 1.59 -30.68 -5.38
CA PRO A 65 1.58 -31.23 -4.04
C PRO A 65 1.37 -30.05 -3.11
N ALA A 66 0.26 -30.05 -2.38
CA ALA A 66 0.04 -29.11 -1.31
C ALA A 66 1.25 -29.30 -0.41
N VAL A 67 2.20 -28.37 -0.48
CA VAL A 67 3.23 -28.21 0.53
C VAL A 67 2.45 -28.22 1.84
N ASN A 68 2.77 -29.17 2.72
CA ASN A 68 2.04 -29.37 3.96
C ASN A 68 1.79 -28.02 4.63
N ALA A 69 0.52 -27.61 4.68
CA ALA A 69 0.10 -26.36 5.30
C ALA A 69 0.46 -26.41 6.79
N GLN A 70 1.33 -25.52 7.26
CA GLN A 70 1.87 -25.58 8.63
C GLN A 70 1.15 -24.60 9.54
N LYS A 71 0.40 -25.16 10.50
CA LYS A 71 -0.32 -24.36 11.50
C LYS A 71 0.65 -23.68 12.48
N PRO A 72 0.23 -22.56 13.12
CA PRO A 72 1.01 -21.93 14.18
C PRO A 72 1.51 -22.91 15.23
N GLY A 73 2.81 -22.89 15.49
CA GLY A 73 3.47 -23.77 16.46
C GLY A 73 3.91 -25.13 15.91
N GLU A 74 3.62 -25.44 14.64
CA GLU A 74 4.24 -26.57 13.94
C GLU A 74 5.66 -26.21 13.49
N LYS A 75 6.52 -27.22 13.31
CA LYS A 75 7.89 -27.00 12.85
C LYS A 75 7.87 -26.59 11.37
N HIS A 76 8.47 -25.45 11.06
CA HIS A 76 8.64 -25.01 9.69
C HIS A 76 9.81 -25.73 8.97
N GLU A 77 9.65 -25.96 7.67
CA GLU A 77 10.67 -26.52 6.78
C GLU A 77 11.42 -25.40 6.04
N GLY A 78 12.59 -25.72 5.48
CA GLY A 78 13.40 -24.76 4.71
C GLY A 78 14.24 -23.81 5.58
N LYS A 79 14.77 -22.77 4.92
CA LYS A 79 15.52 -21.71 5.60
C LYS A 79 14.52 -20.78 6.30
N ILE A 80 14.73 -20.52 7.59
CA ILE A 80 13.84 -19.69 8.40
C ILE A 80 14.55 -18.39 8.76
N CYS A 81 13.90 -17.26 8.46
CA CYS A 81 14.21 -15.96 9.01
C CYS A 81 13.43 -15.80 10.31
N GLN A 82 14.11 -16.07 11.43
CA GLN A 82 13.51 -15.96 12.75
C GLN A 82 13.33 -14.49 13.13
N VAL A 83 12.11 -14.10 13.51
CA VAL A 83 11.81 -12.74 13.98
C VAL A 83 11.32 -12.72 15.42
N SER A 84 11.51 -11.57 16.09
CA SER A 84 10.86 -11.25 17.36
C SER A 84 9.65 -10.35 17.10
N SER A 85 8.46 -10.77 17.51
CA SER A 85 7.19 -10.10 17.19
C SER A 85 6.40 -9.69 18.43
N PHE A 86 5.60 -8.64 18.28
CA PHE A 86 4.71 -8.06 19.28
C PHE A 86 3.30 -7.96 18.70
N SER A 87 2.31 -8.57 19.36
CA SER A 87 0.92 -8.52 18.89
C SER A 87 0.31 -7.17 19.22
N MET A 88 -0.04 -6.40 18.19
CA MET A 88 -0.70 -5.10 18.35
C MET A 88 -2.14 -5.29 18.83
N ASN A 89 -2.78 -6.42 18.48
CA ASN A 89 -4.14 -6.73 18.89
C ASN A 89 -4.32 -7.23 20.33
N LYS A 90 -3.23 -7.39 21.09
CA LYS A 90 -3.30 -7.49 22.55
C LYS A 90 -3.53 -6.13 23.22
N ILE A 91 -3.26 -5.04 22.50
CA ILE A 91 -3.41 -3.66 22.96
C ILE A 91 -4.77 -3.14 22.49
N CYS A 92 -4.98 -3.04 21.17
CA CYS A 92 -6.21 -2.55 20.57
C CYS A 92 -6.71 -3.52 19.49
N LYS A 93 -7.97 -3.94 19.60
CA LYS A 93 -8.54 -5.00 18.76
C LYS A 93 -8.88 -4.50 17.36
N GLU A 94 -9.18 -3.22 17.24
CA GLU A 94 -9.60 -2.52 16.04
C GLU A 94 -8.49 -2.38 15.01
N TRP A 95 -7.21 -2.45 15.41
CA TRP A 95 -6.10 -2.35 14.46
C TRP A 95 -6.08 -3.58 13.53
N ASP A 96 -6.11 -3.33 12.23
CA ASP A 96 -6.37 -4.37 11.23
C ASP A 96 -5.38 -4.38 10.05
N GLY A 97 -4.33 -3.57 10.11
CA GLY A 97 -3.25 -3.53 9.13
C GLY A 97 -2.41 -2.27 9.24
N GLN A 98 -1.41 -2.16 8.38
CA GLN A 98 -0.62 -0.94 8.20
C GLN A 98 0.05 -0.98 6.82
N TRP A 99 0.11 0.19 6.16
CA TRP A 99 0.76 0.40 4.86
C TRP A 99 1.72 1.58 5.02
N GLN A 100 3.02 1.34 4.80
CA GLN A 100 4.07 2.31 5.17
C GLN A 100 4.00 2.66 6.68
N GLY A 101 4.12 3.92 7.07
CA GLY A 101 4.01 4.37 8.46
C GLY A 101 5.03 3.68 9.36
N ILE A 102 6.25 3.46 8.87
CA ILE A 102 7.37 2.89 9.61
C ILE A 102 8.65 3.61 9.19
N GLY A 103 9.57 3.82 10.12
CA GLY A 103 10.86 4.44 9.86
C GLY A 103 11.85 4.23 11.01
N VAL A 104 13.14 4.17 10.67
CA VAL A 104 14.23 4.22 11.66
C VAL A 104 14.66 5.67 11.79
N ALA A 105 14.70 6.17 13.02
CA ALA A 105 15.09 7.55 13.30
C ALA A 105 16.55 7.65 13.75
N SER A 106 17.09 8.87 13.77
CA SER A 106 18.48 9.15 14.15
C SER A 106 18.83 8.83 15.61
N ASP A 107 17.84 8.67 16.48
CA ASP A 107 18.02 8.21 17.86
C ASP A 107 18.25 6.68 17.97
N GLY A 108 18.19 5.97 16.83
CA GLY A 108 18.41 4.54 16.70
C GLY A 108 17.17 3.68 16.96
N ASN A 109 16.01 4.30 17.22
CA ASN A 109 14.75 3.61 17.40
C ASN A 109 13.99 3.42 16.08
N CYS A 110 13.11 2.43 16.05
CA CYS A 110 12.13 2.28 14.98
C CYS A 110 10.79 2.83 15.44
N TYR A 111 10.24 3.80 14.70
CA TYR A 111 8.91 4.33 14.90
C TYR A 111 7.96 3.71 13.88
N PHE A 112 6.75 3.38 14.30
CA PHE A 112 5.78 2.75 13.42
C PHE A 112 4.34 3.00 13.84
N ALA A 113 3.43 2.82 12.89
CA ALA A 113 2.00 3.04 13.07
C ALA A 113 1.20 1.75 13.03
N THR A 114 -0.05 1.84 13.51
CA THR A 114 -1.09 0.83 13.33
C THR A 114 -2.34 1.48 12.75
N SER A 115 -2.95 0.87 11.73
CA SER A 115 -4.15 1.39 11.07
C SER A 115 -5.39 0.57 11.44
N THR A 116 -6.56 1.16 11.21
CA THR A 116 -7.87 0.53 11.43
C THR A 116 -8.91 1.07 10.46
N HIS A 117 -9.82 0.22 9.97
CA HIS A 117 -11.05 0.66 9.28
C HIS A 117 -12.25 0.82 10.22
N SER A 118 -12.03 0.76 11.53
CA SER A 118 -13.05 0.98 12.54
C SER A 118 -13.55 2.42 12.52
N SER A 119 -14.85 2.60 12.77
CA SER A 119 -15.45 3.91 12.99
C SER A 119 -15.43 4.34 14.45
N GLY A 120 -14.67 3.65 15.31
CA GLY A 120 -14.68 3.86 16.76
C GLY A 120 -13.30 4.14 17.36
N HIS A 121 -12.24 4.06 16.55
CA HIS A 121 -10.87 4.20 17.00
C HIS A 121 -9.99 4.68 15.85
N GLY A 122 -8.96 5.47 16.14
CA GLY A 122 -7.98 5.93 15.16
C GLY A 122 -6.75 5.04 15.03
N ALA A 123 -5.77 5.53 14.26
CA ALA A 123 -4.47 4.90 14.13
C ALA A 123 -3.67 4.99 15.42
N GLY A 124 -2.81 4.02 15.67
CA GLY A 124 -1.81 4.07 16.75
C GLY A 124 -0.44 4.51 16.25
N PHE A 125 0.37 5.09 17.14
CA PHE A 125 1.77 5.46 16.90
C PHE A 125 2.65 4.88 18.01
N HIS A 126 3.75 4.24 17.61
CA HIS A 126 4.54 3.35 18.46
C HIS A 126 6.03 3.58 18.24
N VAL A 127 6.82 3.14 19.22
CA VAL A 127 8.28 3.09 19.14
C VAL A 127 8.79 1.73 19.61
N TYR A 128 9.86 1.28 18.96
CA TYR A 128 10.64 0.13 19.36
C TYR A 128 12.10 0.54 19.57
N ASP A 129 12.60 0.30 20.78
CA ASP A 129 14.00 0.45 21.14
C ASP A 129 14.72 -0.88 20.86
N PRO A 130 15.56 -0.97 19.82
CA PRO A 130 16.19 -2.22 19.44
C PRO A 130 17.39 -2.59 20.33
N VAL A 131 17.87 -1.67 21.18
CA VAL A 131 18.93 -1.96 22.16
C VAL A 131 18.32 -2.63 23.38
N LYS A 132 17.19 -2.11 23.89
CA LYS A 132 16.46 -2.68 25.02
C LYS A 132 15.52 -3.82 24.62
N LYS A 133 15.20 -3.93 23.33
CA LYS A 133 14.20 -4.84 22.76
C LYS A 133 12.80 -4.57 23.32
N GLU A 134 12.48 -3.29 23.50
CA GLU A 134 11.24 -2.83 24.13
C GLU A 134 10.34 -2.11 23.13
N HIS A 135 9.08 -2.53 23.06
CA HIS A 135 8.01 -1.82 22.37
C HIS A 135 7.26 -0.93 23.35
N ARG A 136 6.90 0.29 22.93
CA ARG A 136 5.96 1.16 23.64
C ARG A 136 4.96 1.80 22.69
N VAL A 137 3.74 1.96 23.18
CA VAL A 137 2.72 2.82 22.57
C VAL A 137 3.06 4.26 22.93
N ILE A 138 3.18 5.14 21.91
CA ILE A 138 3.30 6.59 22.11
C ILE A 138 1.90 7.19 22.18
N ALA A 139 1.04 6.79 21.25
CA ALA A 139 -0.35 7.20 21.21
C ALA A 139 -1.20 6.05 20.65
N GLU A 140 -2.28 5.73 21.35
CA GLU A 140 -3.19 4.65 20.94
C GLU A 140 -4.12 5.12 19.81
N ASP A 141 -4.56 6.38 19.84
CA ASP A 141 -5.56 6.91 18.90
C ASP A 141 -5.18 8.30 18.37
N MET A 142 -4.83 8.38 17.08
CA MET A 142 -4.52 9.62 16.38
C MET A 142 -5.71 10.59 16.28
N THR A 143 -6.94 10.10 16.36
CA THR A 143 -8.15 10.95 16.39
C THR A 143 -8.15 11.82 17.65
N ILE A 144 -7.72 11.25 18.78
CA ILE A 144 -7.59 11.99 20.04
C ILE A 144 -6.41 12.96 19.97
N VAL A 145 -5.28 12.54 19.38
CA VAL A 145 -4.10 13.41 19.21
C VAL A 145 -4.42 14.63 18.34
N CYS A 146 -5.29 14.46 17.34
CA CYS A 146 -5.79 15.56 16.49
C CYS A 146 -6.91 16.39 17.13
N GLY A 147 -7.37 16.05 18.35
CA GLY A 147 -8.45 16.75 19.04
C GLY A 147 -9.84 16.55 18.40
N GLU A 148 -10.05 15.40 17.75
CA GLU A 148 -11.26 15.10 16.97
C GLU A 148 -12.14 14.01 17.59
N GLU A 149 -11.99 13.70 18.88
CA GLU A 149 -12.67 12.57 19.54
C GLU A 149 -14.21 12.65 19.51
N PHE A 150 -14.76 13.86 19.31
CA PHE A 150 -16.20 14.11 19.20
C PHE A 150 -16.66 14.47 17.77
N SER A 151 -15.78 14.36 16.77
CA SER A 151 -16.11 14.67 15.37
C SER A 151 -17.09 13.66 14.76
N GLY A 152 -17.15 12.45 15.32
CA GLY A 152 -17.83 11.31 14.71
C GLY A 152 -17.03 10.62 13.59
N SER A 153 -15.88 11.19 13.22
CA SER A 153 -14.92 10.64 12.25
C SER A 153 -13.63 10.16 12.93
N GLN A 154 -12.74 9.52 12.16
CA GLN A 154 -11.53 8.89 12.69
C GLN A 154 -10.33 9.19 11.80
N GLN A 155 -9.20 9.47 12.44
CA GLN A 155 -7.89 9.52 11.81
C GLN A 155 -7.29 8.11 11.84
N GLY A 156 -7.88 7.21 11.05
CA GLY A 156 -7.70 5.76 11.21
C GLY A 156 -6.47 5.14 10.55
N LYS A 157 -5.70 5.90 9.76
CA LYS A 157 -4.39 5.43 9.25
C LYS A 157 -3.32 6.51 9.39
N ILE A 158 -2.08 6.07 9.55
CA ILE A 158 -0.91 6.83 9.12
C ILE A 158 -0.43 6.14 7.84
N HIS A 159 -1.07 6.48 6.73
CA HIS A 159 -0.79 5.89 5.43
C HIS A 159 0.23 6.77 4.73
N SER A 160 1.43 6.92 5.29
CA SER A 160 2.53 7.75 4.75
C SER A 160 3.87 7.24 5.25
N PRO A 161 4.99 7.59 4.61
CA PRO A 161 6.31 7.50 5.25
C PRO A 161 6.34 8.28 6.56
N ILE A 162 7.26 7.91 7.46
CA ILE A 162 7.68 8.74 8.58
C ILE A 162 9.01 9.36 8.19
N VAL A 163 9.05 10.68 8.01
CA VAL A 163 10.24 11.41 7.54
C VAL A 163 10.82 12.24 8.67
N GLU A 164 12.14 12.30 8.76
CA GLU A 164 12.82 12.96 9.87
C GLU A 164 13.50 14.25 9.43
N LEU A 165 13.43 15.28 10.27
CA LEU A 165 14.30 16.45 10.21
C LEU A 165 14.54 17.01 11.61
N ASP A 166 15.80 17.32 11.94
CA ASP A 166 16.20 18.05 13.16
C ASP A 166 15.61 17.50 14.47
N GLY A 167 15.52 16.17 14.61
CA GLY A 167 14.99 15.51 15.82
C GLY A 167 13.45 15.40 15.89
N TRP A 168 12.77 15.74 14.79
CA TRP A 168 11.33 15.62 14.63
C TRP A 168 10.98 14.57 13.57
N LEU A 169 9.93 13.82 13.83
CA LEU A 169 9.31 12.88 12.90
C LEU A 169 8.03 13.48 12.34
N TYR A 170 7.89 13.49 11.02
CA TYR A 170 6.73 14.01 10.32
C TYR A 170 6.02 12.90 9.56
N PHE A 171 4.70 12.92 9.64
CA PHE A 171 3.82 11.95 8.97
C PHE A 171 2.43 12.58 8.79
N THR A 172 1.53 11.88 8.10
CA THR A 172 0.19 12.38 7.84
C THR A 172 -0.86 11.35 8.23
N THR A 173 -2.00 11.82 8.71
CA THR A 173 -3.17 10.96 8.92
C THR A 173 -3.90 10.72 7.61
N HIS A 174 -4.80 9.73 7.60
CA HIS A 174 -5.57 9.38 6.41
C HIS A 174 -6.92 8.76 6.77
N LEU A 175 -7.93 9.04 5.93
CA LEU A 175 -9.27 8.50 6.00
C LEU A 175 -9.25 6.97 5.91
N SER A 176 -9.70 6.29 6.96
CA SER A 176 -9.79 4.83 6.93
C SER A 176 -11.20 4.29 6.72
N ASN A 177 -12.21 5.10 6.99
CA ASN A 177 -13.60 4.73 6.85
C ASN A 177 -14.12 5.16 5.47
N TYR A 178 -14.03 4.24 4.50
CA TYR A 178 -14.47 4.49 3.12
C TYR A 178 -15.98 4.34 2.90
N TRP A 179 -16.78 4.20 3.96
CA TRP A 179 -18.23 4.25 3.84
C TRP A 179 -18.70 5.65 3.43
N PRO A 180 -19.80 5.78 2.66
CA PRO A 180 -20.34 7.10 2.30
C PRO A 180 -20.51 8.02 3.50
N GLU A 181 -21.07 7.52 4.61
CA GLU A 181 -21.25 8.30 5.83
C GLU A 181 -19.93 8.67 6.51
N GLY A 182 -18.88 7.84 6.37
CA GLY A 182 -17.54 8.12 6.90
C GLY A 182 -16.82 9.18 6.06
N ILE A 183 -16.88 9.03 4.75
CA ILE A 183 -16.36 9.97 3.75
C ILE A 183 -17.04 11.35 3.92
N ASP A 184 -18.36 11.38 4.11
CA ASP A 184 -19.14 12.61 4.17
C ASP A 184 -18.78 13.49 5.37
N ILE A 185 -18.51 12.86 6.52
CA ILE A 185 -18.20 13.55 7.78
C ILE A 185 -16.70 13.73 8.02
N TYR A 186 -15.83 13.23 7.14
CA TYR A 186 -14.38 13.32 7.33
C TYR A 186 -13.91 14.78 7.31
N PRO A 187 -13.32 15.29 8.42
CA PRO A 187 -12.88 16.69 8.50
C PRO A 187 -11.73 16.99 7.54
N GLY A 188 -10.85 16.01 7.34
CA GLY A 188 -9.66 16.08 6.50
C GLY A 188 -8.46 15.42 7.19
N ALA A 189 -7.41 15.14 6.43
CA ALA A 189 -6.16 14.61 6.95
C ALA A 189 -5.28 15.71 7.55
N HIS A 190 -4.62 15.37 8.65
CA HIS A 190 -3.69 16.23 9.37
C HIS A 190 -2.25 15.97 8.91
N VAL A 191 -1.46 17.04 8.92
CA VAL A 191 0.00 16.95 8.86
C VAL A 191 0.52 17.01 10.28
N MET A 192 1.28 16.00 10.69
CA MET A 192 1.71 15.82 12.09
C MET A 192 3.22 15.89 12.21
N GLY A 193 3.69 16.40 13.35
CA GLY A 193 5.07 16.31 13.82
C GLY A 193 5.11 15.68 15.21
N TYR A 194 6.16 14.91 15.48
CA TYR A 194 6.46 14.33 16.79
C TYR A 194 7.91 14.65 17.16
N GLU A 195 8.12 15.39 18.24
CA GLU A 195 9.46 15.74 18.72
C GLU A 195 10.03 14.60 19.57
N MET A 196 11.10 13.96 19.11
CA MET A 196 11.65 12.80 19.81
C MET A 196 12.22 13.15 21.19
N ALA A 197 12.72 14.37 21.37
CA ALA A 197 13.35 14.82 22.61
C ALA A 197 12.35 15.02 23.76
N THR A 198 11.16 15.54 23.46
CA THR A 198 10.12 15.87 24.47
C THR A 198 9.00 14.83 24.50
N GLY A 199 8.79 14.12 23.39
CA GLY A 199 7.67 13.22 23.20
C GLY A 199 6.36 13.96 22.91
N GLU A 200 6.41 15.23 22.51
CA GLU A 200 5.23 16.03 22.21
C GLU A 200 4.87 15.96 20.72
N PHE A 201 3.56 15.95 20.44
CA PHE A 201 3.04 16.10 19.10
C PHE A 201 2.80 17.58 18.77
N ARG A 202 3.05 17.94 17.52
CA ARG A 202 2.58 19.17 16.90
C ARG A 202 1.64 18.80 15.75
N ASP A 203 0.42 19.31 15.83
CA ASP A 203 -0.53 19.25 14.73
C ASP A 203 -0.40 20.51 13.88
N PHE A 204 -0.03 20.36 12.59
CA PHE A 204 0.00 21.46 11.62
C PHE A 204 -1.40 21.72 11.01
N GLY A 205 -2.37 20.88 11.35
CA GLY A 205 -3.76 20.97 10.95
C GLY A 205 -4.03 20.34 9.59
N ILE A 206 -5.27 20.57 9.14
CA ILE A 206 -5.80 20.10 7.86
C ILE A 206 -5.49 21.16 6.79
N VAL A 207 -4.54 20.86 5.90
CA VAL A 207 -4.11 21.81 4.84
C VAL A 207 -5.18 22.03 3.76
N LYS A 208 -6.10 21.08 3.59
CA LYS A 208 -7.27 21.18 2.71
C LYS A 208 -8.47 20.43 3.33
N PRO A 209 -9.51 21.13 3.79
CA PRO A 209 -10.66 20.50 4.45
C PRO A 209 -11.33 19.44 3.58
N ARG A 210 -11.78 18.35 4.20
CA ARG A 210 -12.47 17.19 3.60
C ARG A 210 -11.64 16.37 2.62
N TYR A 211 -10.34 16.65 2.50
CA TYR A 211 -9.41 15.86 1.71
C TYR A 211 -8.58 14.96 2.63
N SER A 212 -8.18 13.80 2.13
CA SER A 212 -7.23 12.92 2.80
C SER A 212 -5.81 13.10 2.26
N ILE A 213 -4.83 12.47 2.89
CA ILE A 213 -3.45 12.36 2.38
C ILE A 213 -3.14 10.88 2.21
N TYR A 214 -3.02 10.42 0.97
CA TYR A 214 -2.70 9.04 0.63
C TYR A 214 -1.21 8.93 0.29
N SER A 215 -0.41 8.47 1.25
CA SER A 215 1.03 8.14 1.15
C SER A 215 2.01 9.30 1.05
N ALA A 216 1.54 10.53 0.93
CA ALA A 216 2.33 11.62 0.36
C ALA A 216 2.89 12.60 1.41
N ILE A 217 4.10 12.35 1.90
CA ILE A 217 4.88 13.34 2.65
C ILE A 217 6.38 13.19 2.40
N GLN A 218 7.09 14.31 2.26
CA GLN A 218 8.56 14.37 2.32
C GLN A 218 9.04 15.75 2.74
N VAL A 219 10.24 15.80 3.32
CA VAL A 219 10.86 17.04 3.79
C VAL A 219 11.89 17.60 2.79
N ASP A 220 11.88 18.92 2.60
CA ASP A 220 13.03 19.67 2.08
C ASP A 220 13.82 20.22 3.28
N PRO A 221 14.98 19.63 3.63
CA PRO A 221 15.75 20.03 4.81
C PRO A 221 16.40 21.40 4.66
N GLU A 222 16.68 21.87 3.44
CA GLU A 222 17.33 23.17 3.23
C GLU A 222 16.35 24.32 3.46
N ARG A 223 15.11 24.14 3.02
CA ARG A 223 14.03 25.13 3.18
C ARG A 223 13.20 24.91 4.43
N LYS A 224 13.37 23.77 5.11
CA LYS A 224 12.58 23.33 6.27
C LYS A 224 11.07 23.38 5.99
N VAL A 225 10.68 22.78 4.86
CA VAL A 225 9.28 22.64 4.48
C VAL A 225 8.92 21.17 4.28
N LEU A 226 7.67 20.83 4.54
CA LEU A 226 7.08 19.54 4.16
C LEU A 226 6.32 19.71 2.86
N TYR A 227 6.46 18.78 1.93
CA TYR A 227 5.54 18.62 0.80
C TYR A 227 4.53 17.53 1.14
N VAL A 228 3.25 17.79 0.87
CA VAL A 228 2.16 16.82 1.05
C VAL A 228 1.20 16.84 -0.13
N MET A 229 0.65 15.68 -0.49
CA MET A 229 -0.38 15.58 -1.54
C MET A 229 -1.72 15.23 -0.93
N VAL A 230 -2.73 16.05 -1.20
CA VAL A 230 -4.09 15.84 -0.70
C VAL A 230 -5.00 15.36 -1.81
N CYS A 231 -5.85 14.38 -1.51
CA CYS A 231 -6.80 13.80 -2.44
C CYS A 231 -8.23 13.76 -1.88
N PRO A 232 -9.24 14.06 -2.71
CA PRO A 232 -10.64 14.00 -2.30
C PRO A 232 -11.19 12.57 -2.48
N PHE A 233 -12.08 12.15 -1.58
CA PHE A 233 -12.86 10.91 -1.73
C PHE A 233 -14.33 11.16 -2.08
N GLN A 234 -14.79 12.41 -1.97
CA GLN A 234 -16.16 12.79 -2.26
C GLN A 234 -16.33 13.11 -3.75
N PRO A 235 -17.37 12.58 -4.43
CA PRO A 235 -17.57 12.78 -5.87
C PRO A 235 -17.56 14.25 -6.31
N ASP A 236 -18.19 15.14 -5.55
CA ASP A 236 -18.25 16.56 -5.89
C ASP A 236 -16.86 17.22 -5.83
N LEU A 237 -16.07 16.92 -4.79
CA LEU A 237 -14.70 17.43 -4.65
C LEU A 237 -13.74 16.84 -5.68
N ILE A 238 -13.94 15.59 -6.07
CA ILE A 238 -13.20 14.95 -7.17
C ILE A 238 -13.43 15.73 -8.46
N LYS A 239 -14.70 16.01 -8.78
CA LYS A 239 -15.10 16.73 -9.98
C LYS A 239 -14.61 18.18 -10.00
N GLU A 240 -14.67 18.86 -8.86
CA GLU A 240 -14.34 20.29 -8.74
C GLU A 240 -12.84 20.56 -8.60
N GLY A 241 -12.13 19.77 -7.80
CA GLY A 241 -10.77 20.10 -7.37
C GLY A 241 -9.72 19.02 -7.62
N GLY A 242 -10.10 17.75 -7.79
CA GLY A 242 -9.12 16.65 -7.95
C GLY A 242 -8.03 16.68 -6.87
N VAL A 243 -6.82 16.20 -7.17
CA VAL A 243 -5.68 16.12 -6.25
C VAL A 243 -4.87 17.41 -6.26
N HIS A 244 -4.33 17.82 -5.11
CA HIS A 244 -3.47 19.01 -4.99
C HIS A 244 -2.16 18.70 -4.24
N LEU A 245 -1.11 19.46 -4.56
CA LEU A 245 0.15 19.46 -3.82
C LEU A 245 0.21 20.70 -2.92
N PHE A 246 0.66 20.52 -1.67
CA PHE A 246 0.87 21.60 -0.70
C PHE A 246 2.31 21.61 -0.21
N ARG A 247 2.78 22.78 0.20
CA ARG A 247 3.91 22.92 1.13
C ARG A 247 3.43 23.39 2.49
N VAL A 248 4.11 22.95 3.55
CA VAL A 248 3.94 23.43 4.93
C VAL A 248 5.29 23.89 5.45
N ASP A 249 5.39 25.14 5.91
CA ASP A 249 6.56 25.65 6.61
C ASP A 249 6.62 25.03 8.01
N ILE A 250 7.75 24.41 8.35
CA ILE A 250 7.88 23.68 9.61
C ILE A 250 7.90 24.64 10.80
N ALA A 251 8.49 25.82 10.68
CA ALA A 251 8.60 26.74 11.80
C ALA A 251 7.25 27.40 12.10
N SER A 252 6.65 28.06 11.13
CA SER A 252 5.41 28.83 11.29
C SER A 252 4.16 27.95 11.25
N GLY A 253 4.21 26.81 10.56
CA GLY A 253 3.04 25.99 10.23
C GLY A 253 2.19 26.56 9.09
N GLU A 254 2.62 27.66 8.45
CA GLU A 254 1.93 28.21 7.29
C GLU A 254 2.01 27.24 6.11
N PHE A 255 0.90 27.04 5.43
CA PHE A 255 0.84 26.18 4.24
C PHE A 255 0.42 26.95 2.99
N LYS A 256 0.87 26.47 1.83
CA LYS A 256 0.54 27.03 0.51
C LYS A 256 0.14 25.90 -0.44
N ASP A 257 -1.00 26.07 -1.09
CA ASP A 257 -1.41 25.25 -2.24
C ASP A 257 -0.45 25.55 -3.41
N LEU A 258 0.26 24.52 -3.86
CA LEU A 258 1.25 24.59 -4.95
C LEU A 258 0.65 24.29 -6.31
N GLY A 259 -0.61 23.86 -6.35
CA GLY A 259 -1.34 23.60 -7.58
C GLY A 259 -2.04 22.25 -7.60
N GLN A 260 -3.01 22.17 -8.50
CA GLN A 260 -3.77 20.99 -8.83
C GLN A 260 -2.91 20.02 -9.68
N VAL A 261 -2.99 18.74 -9.36
CA VAL A 261 -2.25 17.64 -10.01
C VAL A 261 -3.16 16.87 -10.96
N THR A 262 -4.41 16.60 -10.55
CA THR A 262 -5.40 15.87 -11.36
C THR A 262 -6.66 16.71 -11.53
N HIS A 263 -7.36 16.53 -12.66
CA HIS A 263 -8.59 17.27 -12.98
C HIS A 263 -9.75 16.29 -13.14
N GLY A 264 -10.78 16.42 -12.30
CA GLY A 264 -11.94 15.54 -12.33
C GLY A 264 -11.70 14.12 -11.80
N GLU A 265 -10.52 13.85 -11.23
CA GLU A 265 -10.08 12.53 -10.78
C GLU A 265 -9.44 12.61 -9.40
N THR A 266 -9.61 11.58 -8.57
CA THR A 266 -8.84 11.43 -7.32
C THR A 266 -7.49 10.75 -7.57
N GLY A 267 -6.69 10.55 -6.54
CA GLY A 267 -5.39 9.94 -6.69
C GLY A 267 -4.60 9.79 -5.41
N GLY A 268 -3.44 9.17 -5.56
CA GLY A 268 -2.48 8.92 -4.50
C GLY A 268 -1.10 8.80 -5.09
N THR A 269 -0.09 9.03 -4.27
CA THR A 269 1.31 8.88 -4.66
C THR A 269 2.01 8.09 -3.56
N PRO A 270 2.52 6.89 -3.85
CA PRO A 270 3.06 6.04 -2.81
C PRO A 270 4.29 6.69 -2.15
N TRP A 271 5.08 7.45 -2.92
CA TRP A 271 6.30 8.06 -2.41
C TRP A 271 6.69 9.35 -3.13
N PHE A 272 7.37 10.20 -2.38
CA PHE A 272 8.05 11.39 -2.85
C PHE A 272 9.58 11.24 -2.77
N TYR A 273 10.26 11.85 -3.73
CA TYR A 273 11.70 12.08 -3.68
C TYR A 273 11.96 13.59 -3.72
N VAL A 274 12.59 14.14 -2.67
CA VAL A 274 13.01 15.55 -2.65
C VAL A 274 14.52 15.65 -2.84
N ASP A 275 14.94 16.20 -3.96
CA ASP A 275 16.36 16.31 -4.32
C ASP A 275 17.08 17.43 -3.53
N HIS A 276 18.41 17.48 -3.63
CA HIS A 276 19.27 18.48 -2.97
C HIS A 276 18.96 19.94 -3.37
N LYS A 277 18.25 20.18 -4.47
CA LYS A 277 17.79 21.52 -4.88
C LYS A 277 16.42 21.85 -4.29
N GLY A 278 15.74 20.87 -3.69
CA GLY A 278 14.41 20.97 -3.11
C GLY A 278 13.28 20.67 -4.09
N ASN A 279 13.58 20.15 -5.28
CA ASN A 279 12.53 19.73 -6.19
C ASN A 279 11.86 18.46 -5.65
N CYS A 280 10.54 18.44 -5.64
CA CYS A 280 9.74 17.31 -5.18
C CYS A 280 9.26 16.49 -6.38
N TRP A 281 9.85 15.31 -6.56
CA TRP A 281 9.59 14.35 -7.64
C TRP A 281 8.63 13.27 -7.20
N PHE A 282 7.67 12.91 -8.07
CA PHE A 282 6.66 11.91 -7.75
C PHE A 282 5.96 11.33 -8.97
N THR A 283 5.24 10.23 -8.77
CA THR A 283 4.36 9.60 -9.76
C THR A 283 2.97 9.38 -9.16
N LEU A 284 1.92 9.43 -9.98
CA LEU A 284 0.58 9.04 -9.55
C LEU A 284 0.41 7.52 -9.59
N TRP A 285 -0.19 6.95 -8.55
CA TRP A 285 -0.51 5.52 -8.45
C TRP A 285 -1.70 5.16 -9.34
N LYS A 286 -1.60 4.02 -10.05
CA LYS A 286 -2.55 3.67 -11.13
C LYS A 286 -3.20 2.30 -10.98
N ARG A 287 -3.12 1.69 -9.79
CA ARG A 287 -3.85 0.45 -9.50
C ARG A 287 -5.35 0.73 -9.39
N GLU A 288 -5.69 1.69 -8.54
CA GLU A 288 -7.09 2.04 -8.19
C GLU A 288 -7.68 3.09 -9.13
N TRP A 289 -6.83 3.92 -9.75
CA TRP A 289 -7.23 5.05 -10.58
C TRP A 289 -6.57 5.00 -11.95
N GLN A 290 -7.24 5.54 -12.97
CA GLN A 290 -6.72 5.63 -14.33
C GLN A 290 -6.82 7.07 -14.80
N TYR A 291 -5.73 7.60 -15.36
CA TYR A 291 -5.69 8.97 -15.86
C TYR A 291 -5.50 8.93 -17.38
N GLU A 292 -6.34 9.63 -18.13
CA GLU A 292 -6.40 9.55 -19.60
C GLU A 292 -5.03 9.75 -20.28
N ASN A 293 -4.22 10.66 -19.71
CA ASN A 293 -2.93 11.08 -20.26
C ASN A 293 -1.75 10.78 -19.32
N ASP A 294 -1.87 9.81 -18.41
CA ASP A 294 -0.74 9.34 -17.59
C ASP A 294 -0.50 7.85 -17.80
N ARG A 295 0.61 7.53 -18.47
CA ARG A 295 1.03 6.15 -18.77
C ARG A 295 2.43 5.86 -18.24
N GLY A 296 2.85 6.61 -17.22
CA GLY A 296 4.23 6.64 -16.76
C GLY A 296 4.81 8.06 -16.79
N ASN A 297 3.98 9.05 -16.46
CA ASN A 297 4.43 10.41 -16.27
C ASN A 297 5.24 10.52 -14.98
N LEU A 298 6.24 11.39 -15.00
CA LEU A 298 6.98 11.83 -13.84
C LEU A 298 6.65 13.30 -13.58
N TYR A 299 6.26 13.62 -12.35
CA TYR A 299 5.91 14.97 -11.93
C TYR A 299 7.01 15.56 -11.06
N CYS A 300 7.20 16.87 -11.15
CA CYS A 300 8.19 17.60 -10.38
C CYS A 300 7.63 18.95 -9.97
N TYR A 301 7.47 19.20 -8.67
CA TYR A 301 7.36 20.58 -8.19
C TYR A 301 8.76 21.18 -8.08
N SER A 302 9.00 22.26 -8.82
CA SER A 302 10.25 23.02 -8.73
C SER A 302 10.04 24.29 -7.91
N PRO A 303 10.73 24.47 -6.77
CA PRO A 303 10.69 25.72 -6.01
C PRO A 303 11.25 26.91 -6.78
N GLU A 304 12.20 26.67 -7.70
CA GLU A 304 12.79 27.72 -8.54
C GLU A 304 11.78 28.22 -9.59
N ALA A 305 11.05 27.30 -10.23
CA ALA A 305 10.04 27.66 -11.23
C ALA A 305 8.66 27.97 -10.61
N GLU A 306 8.49 27.71 -9.32
CA GLU A 306 7.23 27.79 -8.56
C GLU A 306 6.04 27.09 -9.22
N LYS A 307 6.27 25.94 -9.86
CA LYS A 307 5.22 25.20 -10.56
C LYS A 307 5.49 23.70 -10.58
N ILE A 308 4.42 22.95 -10.85
CA ILE A 308 4.48 21.54 -11.18
C ILE A 308 4.82 21.40 -12.67
N ILE A 309 5.84 20.61 -12.96
CA ILE A 309 6.31 20.25 -14.29
C ILE A 309 5.98 18.78 -14.51
N THR A 310 5.34 18.46 -15.63
CA THR A 310 5.02 17.09 -16.02
C THR A 310 5.95 16.65 -17.14
N TYR A 311 6.61 15.53 -16.94
CA TYR A 311 7.36 14.80 -17.94
C TYR A 311 6.50 13.63 -18.40
N GLU A 312 5.96 13.71 -19.61
CA GLU A 312 4.94 12.77 -20.11
C GLU A 312 5.57 11.46 -20.61
N ASP A 313 5.05 10.32 -20.14
CA ASP A 313 5.44 8.98 -20.57
C ASP A 313 6.98 8.75 -20.61
N VAL A 314 7.68 9.18 -19.55
CA VAL A 314 9.15 9.11 -19.45
C VAL A 314 9.67 7.96 -18.61
N LEU A 315 8.84 7.33 -17.77
CA LEU A 315 9.27 6.16 -17.01
C LEU A 315 9.69 5.01 -17.94
N PRO A 316 10.62 4.13 -17.51
CA PRO A 316 11.12 3.04 -18.34
C PRO A 316 10.00 2.20 -18.99
N LYS A 317 10.04 2.10 -20.32
CA LYS A 317 8.94 1.53 -21.12
C LYS A 317 9.03 0.02 -21.31
N GLU A 318 10.24 -0.51 -21.31
CA GLU A 318 10.53 -1.92 -21.55
C GLU A 318 10.72 -2.66 -20.23
N GLY A 319 9.62 -2.85 -19.48
CA GLY A 319 9.64 -3.57 -18.20
C GLY A 319 10.14 -5.02 -18.36
N LYS A 320 10.83 -5.54 -17.34
CA LYS A 320 11.36 -6.92 -17.35
C LYS A 320 11.08 -7.62 -16.03
N LEU A 321 10.79 -8.92 -16.10
CA LEU A 321 10.83 -9.80 -14.95
C LEU A 321 12.29 -10.07 -14.56
N ILE A 322 12.49 -10.64 -13.37
CA ILE A 322 13.81 -10.91 -12.79
C ILE A 322 14.70 -11.80 -13.67
N ASP A 323 14.08 -12.68 -14.47
CA ASP A 323 14.74 -13.59 -15.42
C ASP A 323 15.00 -12.94 -16.80
N GLY A 324 14.66 -11.66 -16.96
CA GLY A 324 14.78 -10.90 -18.19
C GLY A 324 13.59 -11.02 -19.14
N THR A 325 12.57 -11.81 -18.80
CA THR A 325 11.34 -11.93 -19.60
C THR A 325 10.67 -10.56 -19.72
N PRO A 326 10.33 -10.09 -20.94
CA PRO A 326 9.64 -8.81 -21.11
C PRO A 326 8.27 -8.80 -20.45
N VAL A 327 7.98 -7.74 -19.70
CA VAL A 327 6.64 -7.46 -19.21
C VAL A 327 5.83 -6.92 -20.37
N THR A 328 4.72 -7.59 -20.69
CA THR A 328 3.87 -7.24 -21.83
C THR A 328 2.44 -6.94 -21.40
N GLY A 329 1.68 -6.30 -22.29
CA GLY A 329 0.28 -6.00 -22.07
C GLY A 329 0.01 -4.53 -21.80
N LYS A 330 -1.14 -4.06 -22.34
CA LYS A 330 -1.54 -2.66 -22.27
C LYS A 330 -1.73 -2.16 -20.83
N HIS A 331 -2.25 -3.02 -19.95
CA HIS A 331 -2.46 -2.65 -18.55
C HIS A 331 -1.13 -2.33 -17.87
N MET A 332 -0.15 -3.24 -17.90
CA MET A 332 1.18 -3.03 -17.30
C MET A 332 1.90 -1.83 -17.90
N TYR A 333 1.77 -1.61 -19.22
CA TYR A 333 2.31 -0.42 -19.86
C TYR A 333 1.67 0.86 -19.28
N ASN A 334 0.35 0.89 -19.15
CA ASN A 334 -0.34 2.11 -18.73
C ASN A 334 -0.21 2.40 -17.23
N THR A 335 0.03 1.39 -16.38
CA THR A 335 0.05 1.55 -14.92
C THR A 335 1.42 1.82 -14.33
N ARG A 336 2.43 2.13 -15.16
CA ARG A 336 3.78 2.48 -14.69
C ARG A 336 3.75 3.61 -13.66
N CYS A 337 4.31 3.35 -12.50
CA CYS A 337 4.51 4.31 -11.42
C CYS A 337 5.48 3.75 -10.37
N TRP A 338 6.03 4.62 -9.55
CA TRP A 338 6.88 4.22 -8.43
C TRP A 338 6.03 3.56 -7.35
N ASN A 339 6.50 2.42 -6.85
CA ASN A 339 5.93 1.76 -5.67
C ASN A 339 6.88 1.75 -4.47
N TYR A 340 8.14 2.10 -4.70
CA TYR A 340 9.17 2.41 -3.71
C TYR A 340 10.06 3.50 -4.30
N THR A 341 10.44 4.49 -3.49
CA THR A 341 11.51 5.43 -3.81
C THR A 341 12.27 5.79 -2.55
N GLU A 342 13.57 6.00 -2.66
CA GLU A 342 14.39 6.46 -1.55
C GLU A 342 15.59 7.26 -2.03
N ALA A 343 15.81 8.44 -1.45
CA ALA A 343 16.97 9.25 -1.77
C ALA A 343 18.28 8.53 -1.40
N LEU A 344 19.26 8.57 -2.30
CA LEU A 344 20.62 8.17 -1.95
C LEU A 344 21.30 9.28 -1.12
N PRO A 345 22.38 8.97 -0.38
CA PRO A 345 23.16 9.98 0.34
C PRO A 345 23.49 11.19 -0.55
N GLY A 346 23.25 12.39 -0.04
CA GLY A 346 23.42 13.64 -0.78
C GLY A 346 22.19 14.09 -1.59
N ARG A 347 21.15 13.26 -1.74
CA ARG A 347 19.88 13.61 -2.43
C ARG A 347 20.08 14.13 -3.87
N GLU A 348 21.14 13.69 -4.54
CA GLU A 348 21.36 13.98 -5.96
C GLU A 348 20.62 12.98 -6.85
N ARG A 349 20.44 11.75 -6.35
CA ARG A 349 19.80 10.64 -7.04
C ARG A 349 18.91 9.87 -6.07
N CYS A 350 17.96 9.10 -6.57
CA CYS A 350 17.16 8.18 -5.77
C CYS A 350 17.15 6.77 -6.36
N LEU A 351 16.94 5.79 -5.49
CA LEU A 351 16.50 4.45 -5.89
C LEU A 351 14.99 4.48 -6.14
N PHE A 352 14.51 3.71 -7.11
CA PHE A 352 13.08 3.46 -7.26
C PHE A 352 12.79 2.07 -7.84
N ALA A 353 11.59 1.57 -7.58
CA ALA A 353 11.06 0.33 -8.15
C ALA A 353 9.65 0.54 -8.73
N MET A 354 9.24 -0.37 -9.62
CA MET A 354 7.99 -0.33 -10.39
C MET A 354 7.35 -1.72 -10.49
N GLY A 355 7.55 -2.55 -9.46
CA GLY A 355 7.11 -3.95 -9.40
C GLY A 355 5.58 -4.11 -9.31
N ALA A 356 5.11 -4.86 -8.31
CA ALA A 356 3.68 -5.07 -8.10
C ALA A 356 2.96 -3.72 -8.04
N TRP A 357 1.84 -3.61 -8.78
CA TRP A 357 1.01 -2.41 -8.87
C TRP A 357 1.72 -1.13 -9.37
N GLY A 358 2.93 -1.26 -9.92
CA GLY A 358 3.76 -0.19 -10.48
C GLY A 358 4.10 -0.35 -11.96
N GLY A 359 3.45 -1.28 -12.68
CA GLY A 359 3.76 -1.63 -14.06
C GLY A 359 4.52 -2.95 -14.24
N GLY A 360 4.87 -3.62 -13.14
CA GLY A 360 5.38 -4.99 -13.13
C GLY A 360 6.86 -5.15 -13.44
N ASP A 361 7.63 -4.06 -13.52
CA ASP A 361 9.08 -4.12 -13.77
C ASP A 361 9.80 -4.55 -12.48
N GLU A 362 10.45 -5.70 -12.52
CA GLU A 362 11.09 -6.36 -11.38
C GLU A 362 12.54 -5.91 -11.17
N ARG A 363 12.91 -4.79 -11.80
CA ARG A 363 14.21 -4.15 -11.65
C ARG A 363 14.18 -3.03 -10.63
N LEU A 364 15.30 -2.89 -9.95
CA LEU A 364 15.67 -1.70 -9.19
C LEU A 364 16.36 -0.70 -10.10
N TRP A 365 16.00 0.56 -9.97
CA TRP A 365 16.51 1.64 -10.80
C TRP A 365 17.14 2.75 -9.97
N ILE A 366 18.07 3.48 -10.58
CA ILE A 366 18.49 4.81 -10.15
C ILE A 366 17.80 5.84 -11.04
N PHE A 367 17.24 6.88 -10.42
CA PHE A 367 16.83 8.11 -11.08
C PHE A 367 17.83 9.23 -10.78
N ASP A 368 18.33 9.87 -11.84
CA ASP A 368 19.24 11.02 -11.79
C ASP A 368 18.64 12.23 -12.51
N PRO A 369 18.03 13.18 -11.78
CA PRO A 369 17.39 14.36 -12.38
C PRO A 369 18.37 15.33 -13.05
N SER A 370 19.69 15.13 -12.95
CA SER A 370 20.68 15.96 -13.66
C SER A 370 20.88 15.56 -15.12
N LYS A 371 20.43 14.35 -15.50
CA LYS A 371 20.53 13.82 -16.86
C LYS A 371 19.24 14.09 -17.65
N ASP A 372 19.28 13.81 -18.96
CA ASP A 372 18.13 14.00 -19.82
C ASP A 372 17.02 12.97 -19.52
N ILE A 373 15.89 13.49 -19.06
CA ILE A 373 14.70 12.69 -18.71
C ILE A 373 13.96 12.24 -19.97
N ALA A 374 13.92 13.07 -21.03
CA ALA A 374 13.10 12.80 -22.21
C ALA A 374 13.66 11.65 -23.06
N SER A 375 14.99 11.54 -23.15
CA SER A 375 15.66 10.41 -23.82
C SER A 375 15.73 9.14 -22.96
N GLY A 376 15.48 9.26 -21.65
CA GLY A 376 15.59 8.16 -20.69
C GLY A 376 16.98 8.00 -20.05
N GLU A 377 17.96 8.84 -20.39
CA GLU A 377 19.31 8.82 -19.80
C GLU A 377 19.30 9.00 -18.27
N ALA A 378 18.25 9.63 -17.73
CA ALA A 378 18.02 9.79 -16.29
C ALA A 378 17.70 8.49 -15.54
N PHE A 379 17.42 7.38 -16.22
CA PHE A 379 17.01 6.12 -15.60
C PHE A 379 18.02 5.00 -15.87
N GLU A 380 18.65 4.49 -14.82
CA GLU A 380 19.67 3.45 -14.91
C GLU A 380 19.21 2.19 -14.14
N PRO A 381 19.05 1.03 -14.79
CA PRO A 381 18.70 -0.20 -14.08
C PRO A 381 19.95 -0.74 -13.37
N ILE A 382 19.85 -1.06 -12.09
CA ILE A 382 21.01 -1.48 -11.27
C ILE A 382 20.94 -2.92 -10.78
N ALA A 383 19.74 -3.49 -10.62
CA ALA A 383 19.55 -4.86 -10.13
C ALA A 383 18.23 -5.44 -10.61
N ASN A 384 18.14 -6.77 -10.67
CA ASN A 384 16.88 -7.49 -10.79
C ASN A 384 16.51 -8.04 -9.41
N ILE A 385 15.43 -7.53 -8.80
CA ILE A 385 15.07 -7.82 -7.40
C ILE A 385 13.75 -8.61 -7.28
N GLY A 386 13.08 -8.90 -8.39
CA GLY A 386 11.76 -9.51 -8.37
C GLY A 386 10.66 -8.48 -8.12
N SER A 387 9.41 -8.94 -8.10
CA SER A 387 8.26 -8.07 -7.84
C SER A 387 8.24 -7.60 -6.38
N THR A 388 8.22 -6.29 -6.16
CA THR A 388 8.19 -5.65 -4.83
C THR A 388 7.05 -4.63 -4.73
N PHE A 389 6.66 -4.26 -3.52
CA PHE A 389 5.77 -3.11 -3.23
C PHE A 389 6.26 -2.33 -1.98
N HIS A 390 5.38 -2.02 -1.01
CA HIS A 390 5.72 -1.24 0.20
C HIS A 390 6.71 -1.94 1.14
N GLU A 391 6.81 -3.25 1.04
CA GLU A 391 7.69 -4.12 1.81
C GLU A 391 9.13 -4.08 1.30
N THR A 392 9.66 -2.88 1.06
CA THR A 392 11.01 -2.59 0.56
C THR A 392 11.65 -1.48 1.38
N ALA A 393 12.87 -1.68 1.86
CA ALA A 393 13.59 -0.69 2.66
C ALA A 393 15.10 -0.84 2.56
N ARG A 394 15.83 0.27 2.54
CA ARG A 394 17.29 0.26 2.59
C ARG A 394 17.80 0.37 4.03
N GLY A 395 18.82 -0.43 4.35
CA GLY A 395 19.58 -0.35 5.59
C GLY A 395 21.07 -0.30 5.27
N GLY A 396 21.69 0.87 5.45
CA GLY A 396 23.08 1.11 5.02
C GLY A 396 23.28 0.83 3.52
N ASP A 397 24.20 -0.09 3.21
CA ASP A 397 24.54 -0.52 1.85
C ASP A 397 23.73 -1.76 1.40
N ARG A 398 22.58 -2.06 1.99
CA ARG A 398 21.72 -3.18 1.59
C ARG A 398 20.29 -2.74 1.36
N LEU A 399 19.66 -3.31 0.34
CA LEU A 399 18.22 -3.19 0.11
C LEU A 399 17.54 -4.47 0.56
N TYR A 400 16.59 -4.37 1.47
CA TYR A 400 15.76 -5.46 1.96
C TYR A 400 14.37 -5.41 1.32
N PHE A 401 13.80 -6.57 1.06
CA PHE A 401 12.44 -6.69 0.54
C PHE A 401 11.79 -8.01 0.96
N VAL A 402 10.45 -8.05 1.00
CA VAL A 402 9.67 -9.26 1.30
C VAL A 402 8.93 -9.73 0.06
N GLN A 403 8.98 -11.03 -0.21
CA GLN A 403 8.30 -11.67 -1.33
C GLN A 403 7.87 -13.08 -0.95
N TYR A 404 6.93 -13.68 -1.66
CA TYR A 404 6.78 -15.13 -1.62
C TYR A 404 8.08 -15.84 -2.05
N GLU A 405 8.31 -17.02 -1.48
CA GLU A 405 9.43 -17.89 -1.88
C GLU A 405 9.44 -18.09 -3.40
N ASP A 406 8.28 -18.45 -3.96
CA ASP A 406 8.06 -18.57 -5.39
C ASP A 406 7.53 -17.26 -5.98
N LEU A 407 8.25 -16.71 -6.95
CA LEU A 407 7.88 -15.46 -7.60
C LEU A 407 6.67 -15.62 -8.54
N GLU A 408 6.38 -16.83 -9.03
CA GLU A 408 5.12 -17.07 -9.77
C GLU A 408 3.90 -16.90 -8.84
N VAL A 409 4.03 -17.33 -7.57
CA VAL A 409 3.02 -17.07 -6.54
C VAL A 409 2.93 -15.57 -6.26
N GLN A 410 4.07 -14.87 -6.10
CA GLN A 410 4.09 -13.41 -5.91
C GLN A 410 3.36 -12.64 -7.03
N ARG A 411 3.41 -13.14 -8.26
CA ARG A 411 2.76 -12.48 -9.42
C ARG A 411 1.26 -12.75 -9.51
N THR A 412 0.77 -13.77 -8.81
CA THR A 412 -0.63 -14.23 -8.92
C THR A 412 -1.44 -13.99 -7.65
N ILE A 413 -0.79 -13.93 -6.49
CA ILE A 413 -1.43 -13.76 -5.19
C ILE A 413 -0.92 -12.47 -4.54
N SER A 414 -1.86 -11.62 -4.15
CA SER A 414 -1.56 -10.47 -3.30
C SER A 414 -1.64 -10.88 -1.83
N PRO A 415 -0.56 -10.74 -1.04
CA PRO A 415 -0.60 -10.97 0.41
C PRO A 415 -1.66 -10.11 1.10
N GLU A 416 -1.85 -8.87 0.62
CA GLU A 416 -2.86 -7.95 1.14
C GLU A 416 -4.28 -8.50 0.96
N LEU A 417 -4.60 -9.04 -0.22
CA LEU A 417 -5.94 -9.57 -0.50
C LEU A 417 -6.16 -10.94 0.15
N ALA A 418 -5.12 -11.76 0.26
CA ALA A 418 -5.22 -13.12 0.81
C ALA A 418 -5.14 -13.19 2.35
N ARG A 419 -4.79 -12.10 3.04
CA ARG A 419 -4.62 -12.08 4.51
C ARG A 419 -5.91 -12.38 5.27
N ASP A 420 -7.06 -12.12 4.66
CA ASP A 420 -8.39 -12.23 5.29
C ASP A 420 -9.07 -13.57 5.06
N GLU A 421 -8.56 -14.39 4.14
CA GLU A 421 -9.08 -15.73 3.89
C GLU A 421 -8.94 -16.61 5.14
N ASP A 422 -9.98 -17.42 5.43
CA ASP A 422 -9.95 -18.36 6.56
C ASP A 422 -8.91 -19.46 6.30
N PRO A 423 -7.80 -19.51 7.07
CA PRO A 423 -6.73 -20.47 6.85
C PRO A 423 -7.14 -21.92 7.15
N ASP A 424 -8.24 -22.17 7.85
CA ASP A 424 -8.79 -23.53 7.97
C ASP A 424 -9.49 -24.00 6.69
N ILE A 425 -9.78 -23.08 5.76
CA ILE A 425 -10.35 -23.36 4.43
C ILE A 425 -9.24 -23.35 3.37
N VAL A 426 -8.44 -22.28 3.30
CA VAL A 426 -7.43 -22.10 2.24
C VAL A 426 -6.05 -22.70 2.59
N GLY A 427 -5.87 -23.09 3.84
CA GLY A 427 -4.62 -23.62 4.37
C GLY A 427 -3.68 -22.55 4.93
N TYR A 428 -2.72 -23.01 5.71
CA TYR A 428 -1.66 -22.22 6.34
C TYR A 428 -0.42 -22.17 5.44
N ASN A 429 -0.59 -21.63 4.24
CA ASN A 429 0.36 -21.74 3.15
C ASN A 429 1.17 -20.46 2.88
N SER A 430 0.99 -19.39 3.65
CA SER A 430 1.79 -18.17 3.48
C SER A 430 3.27 -18.49 3.65
N ASN A 431 4.06 -18.14 2.64
CA ASN A 431 5.48 -18.46 2.55
C ASN A 431 6.29 -17.23 2.14
N LEU A 432 6.12 -16.16 2.91
CA LEU A 432 6.83 -14.90 2.71
C LEU A 432 8.26 -15.02 3.24
N HIS A 433 9.23 -14.66 2.41
CA HIS A 433 10.65 -14.66 2.70
C HIS A 433 11.16 -13.23 2.80
N LEU A 434 12.07 -13.00 3.75
CA LEU A 434 12.88 -11.79 3.77
C LEU A 434 14.08 -11.97 2.85
N ARG A 435 14.29 -11.04 1.93
CA ARG A 435 15.40 -11.07 0.96
C ARG A 435 16.16 -9.76 0.98
N SER A 436 17.37 -9.78 0.42
CA SER A 436 18.14 -8.55 0.24
C SER A 436 19.16 -8.66 -0.89
N ILE A 437 19.59 -7.51 -1.40
CA ILE A 437 20.77 -7.37 -2.25
C ILE A 437 21.79 -6.44 -1.60
N SER A 438 23.06 -6.55 -2.02
CA SER A 438 24.08 -5.55 -1.68
C SER A 438 24.02 -4.39 -2.67
N LEU A 439 24.09 -3.17 -2.17
CA LEU A 439 24.26 -1.93 -2.94
C LEU A 439 25.72 -1.44 -2.90
N LYS A 440 26.60 -2.18 -2.23
CA LYS A 440 28.00 -1.80 -2.08
C LYS A 440 28.72 -1.86 -3.43
N LYS A 441 29.54 -0.84 -3.71
CA LYS A 441 30.33 -0.79 -4.94
C LYS A 441 31.26 -2.01 -5.04
N GLY A 442 31.13 -2.75 -6.14
CA GLY A 442 31.97 -3.91 -6.47
C GLY A 442 31.31 -5.26 -6.14
N ASP A 443 30.24 -5.28 -5.35
CA ASP A 443 29.40 -6.46 -5.18
C ASP A 443 28.52 -6.65 -6.44
N ASP A 444 28.08 -7.87 -6.70
CA ASP A 444 27.08 -8.13 -7.75
C ASP A 444 25.69 -7.72 -7.23
N PRO A 445 25.07 -6.66 -7.77
CA PRO A 445 23.78 -6.18 -7.28
C PRO A 445 22.64 -7.15 -7.61
N ASN A 446 22.85 -8.15 -8.48
CA ASN A 446 21.86 -9.20 -8.78
C ASN A 446 21.96 -10.40 -7.83
N GLN A 447 22.96 -10.44 -6.95
CA GLN A 447 23.09 -11.51 -5.98
C GLN A 447 22.07 -11.33 -4.84
N ILE A 448 20.94 -12.04 -4.94
CA ILE A 448 19.92 -12.08 -3.90
C ILE A 448 20.37 -12.98 -2.75
N THR A 449 20.39 -12.42 -1.54
CA THR A 449 20.44 -13.17 -0.29
C THR A 449 19.03 -13.44 0.20
N ASP A 450 18.60 -14.71 0.16
CA ASP A 450 17.35 -15.13 0.80
C ASP A 450 17.62 -15.45 2.28
N HIS A 451 17.04 -14.67 3.19
CA HIS A 451 17.19 -14.86 4.64
C HIS A 451 16.27 -15.96 5.18
N GLY A 452 15.30 -16.41 4.38
CA GLY A 452 14.36 -17.47 4.68
C GLY A 452 12.94 -16.99 4.98
N LYS A 453 12.05 -17.96 5.18
CA LYS A 453 10.66 -17.76 5.56
C LYS A 453 10.55 -16.98 6.87
N ILE A 454 9.73 -15.95 6.89
CA ILE A 454 9.51 -15.11 8.07
C ILE A 454 8.62 -15.87 9.07
N VAL A 455 9.23 -16.27 10.18
CA VAL A 455 8.56 -17.00 11.27
C VAL A 455 8.95 -16.36 12.58
N ASP A 456 7.97 -16.10 13.44
CA ASP A 456 8.23 -15.46 14.72
C ASP A 456 8.60 -16.43 15.85
N GLN A 457 8.93 -15.92 17.03
CA GLN A 457 9.37 -16.69 18.21
C GLN A 457 8.35 -17.74 18.67
N ASP A 458 7.11 -17.61 18.21
CA ASP A 458 6.00 -18.50 18.53
C ASP A 458 5.78 -19.55 17.43
N GLY A 459 6.54 -19.56 16.34
CA GLY A 459 6.30 -20.44 15.21
C GLY A 459 5.07 -20.03 14.40
N ARG A 460 4.73 -18.72 14.37
CA ARG A 460 3.72 -18.17 13.46
C ARG A 460 4.42 -17.70 12.19
N ALA A 461 3.94 -18.12 11.04
CA ALA A 461 4.36 -17.56 9.76
C ALA A 461 3.67 -16.22 9.48
N ALA A 462 4.40 -15.30 8.85
CA ALA A 462 3.84 -14.05 8.34
C ALA A 462 2.85 -14.33 7.19
N ARG A 463 1.70 -13.64 7.19
CA ARG A 463 0.68 -13.67 6.15
C ARG A 463 0.77 -12.49 5.18
N MET A 464 1.15 -11.33 5.69
CA MET A 464 1.31 -10.08 4.93
C MET A 464 2.34 -9.22 5.64
N ILE A 465 3.22 -8.57 4.89
CA ILE A 465 4.08 -7.48 5.36
C ILE A 465 3.85 -6.33 4.39
N ASN A 466 3.40 -5.17 4.86
CA ASN A 466 3.11 -4.01 4.01
C ASN A 466 3.78 -2.72 4.52
N ALA A 467 4.66 -2.84 5.51
CA ALA A 467 5.61 -1.79 5.84
C ALA A 467 6.93 -2.39 6.32
N LEU A 468 8.03 -1.86 5.79
CA LEU A 468 9.37 -2.29 6.09
C LEU A 468 10.25 -1.09 6.40
N ALA A 469 11.12 -1.21 7.39
CA ALA A 469 12.24 -0.32 7.59
C ALA A 469 13.48 -1.15 7.93
N ALA A 470 14.67 -0.62 7.67
CA ALA A 470 15.92 -1.28 8.02
C ALA A 470 16.94 -0.26 8.47
N ASP A 471 17.87 -0.69 9.32
CA ASP A 471 18.99 0.14 9.75
C ASP A 471 20.33 -0.34 9.19
N ASP A 472 21.39 0.41 9.47
CA ASP A 472 22.75 0.12 9.05
C ASP A 472 23.40 -1.06 9.79
N GLN A 473 22.76 -1.57 10.84
CA GLN A 473 23.21 -2.74 11.60
C GLN A 473 22.60 -4.04 11.06
N GLY A 474 21.77 -3.98 10.01
CA GLY A 474 21.10 -5.14 9.44
C GLY A 474 19.92 -5.63 10.29
N ARG A 475 19.35 -4.77 11.13
CA ARG A 475 18.04 -5.00 11.76
C ARG A 475 16.96 -4.56 10.78
N VAL A 476 15.97 -5.42 10.58
CA VAL A 476 14.84 -5.19 9.67
C VAL A 476 13.56 -5.21 10.49
N TYR A 477 12.82 -4.11 10.43
CA TYR A 477 11.59 -3.87 11.17
C TYR A 477 10.40 -4.00 10.23
N MET A 478 9.34 -4.64 10.71
CA MET A 478 8.19 -5.00 9.89
C MET A 478 6.90 -4.71 10.63
N THR A 479 5.89 -4.19 9.93
CA THR A 479 4.49 -4.28 10.36
C THR A 479 3.70 -5.10 9.36
N GLY A 480 2.83 -5.95 9.87
CA GLY A 480 2.06 -6.85 9.02
C GLY A 480 1.14 -7.78 9.80
N ASP A 481 0.66 -8.81 9.13
CA ASP A 481 -0.25 -9.81 9.68
C ASP A 481 0.41 -11.17 9.84
N TRP A 482 0.13 -11.85 10.94
CA TRP A 482 0.58 -13.21 11.22
C TRP A 482 -0.63 -14.12 11.46
N TYR A 483 -0.44 -15.42 11.24
CA TYR A 483 -1.38 -16.41 11.78
C TYR A 483 -1.43 -16.32 13.30
N ILE A 484 -2.58 -16.60 13.90
CA ILE A 484 -2.80 -16.47 15.35
C ILE A 484 -2.84 -17.83 16.05
N LYS A 485 -2.39 -17.88 17.30
CA LYS A 485 -2.54 -19.08 18.15
C LYS A 485 -3.83 -19.06 18.98
N SER A 486 -4.44 -17.89 19.13
CA SER A 486 -5.69 -17.71 19.89
C SER A 486 -6.41 -16.45 19.47
N ASP A 487 -7.72 -16.40 19.72
CA ASP A 487 -8.60 -15.25 19.46
C ASP A 487 -8.18 -13.97 20.20
N ARG A 488 -7.36 -14.09 21.25
CA ARG A 488 -6.76 -12.92 21.92
C ARG A 488 -5.77 -12.17 21.05
N GLU A 489 -5.29 -12.77 19.98
CA GLU A 489 -4.36 -12.15 19.01
C GLU A 489 -5.06 -11.75 17.72
N ALA A 490 -6.32 -12.15 17.55
CA ALA A 490 -7.09 -11.82 16.36
C ALA A 490 -7.35 -10.32 16.23
N SER A 491 -7.26 -9.83 14.99
CA SER A 491 -7.73 -8.50 14.58
C SER A 491 -9.25 -8.49 14.45
N MET A 492 -9.88 -7.41 14.91
CA MET A 492 -11.30 -7.13 14.67
C MET A 492 -11.41 -6.29 13.40
N TYR A 493 -11.87 -6.92 12.32
CA TYR A 493 -11.97 -6.31 11.00
C TYR A 493 -13.41 -5.88 10.71
N ASN A 494 -13.58 -4.68 10.16
CA ASN A 494 -14.87 -4.18 9.70
C ASN A 494 -15.22 -4.82 8.35
N LEU A 495 -16.36 -5.51 8.24
CA LEU A 495 -16.82 -6.26 7.06
C LEU A 495 -17.38 -5.35 5.97
N LEU A 496 -16.53 -4.42 5.54
CA LEU A 496 -16.92 -3.25 4.80
C LEU A 496 -17.41 -3.51 3.37
N TRP A 497 -17.06 -4.62 2.73
CA TRP A 497 -17.56 -4.91 1.37
C TRP A 497 -18.73 -5.90 1.33
N ASP A 498 -18.84 -6.77 2.33
CA ASP A 498 -19.89 -7.78 2.35
C ASP A 498 -21.22 -7.24 2.87
N HIS A 499 -21.18 -6.18 3.68
CA HIS A 499 -22.35 -5.62 4.37
C HIS A 499 -22.46 -4.10 4.20
N PRO A 500 -22.76 -3.61 2.98
CA PRO A 500 -22.79 -2.20 2.69
C PRO A 500 -23.74 -1.40 3.58
N GLY A 501 -23.22 -0.39 4.30
CA GLY A 501 -23.99 0.47 5.20
C GLY A 501 -24.28 -0.11 6.58
N GLU A 502 -23.72 -1.28 6.91
CA GLU A 502 -23.76 -1.86 8.24
C GLU A 502 -22.37 -1.84 8.88
N ARG A 503 -22.31 -1.63 10.21
CA ARG A 503 -21.07 -1.68 10.99
C ARG A 503 -20.91 -3.07 11.60
N LEU A 504 -20.64 -4.05 10.76
CA LEU A 504 -20.41 -5.43 11.19
C LEU A 504 -18.92 -5.70 11.31
N TYR A 505 -18.52 -6.33 12.41
CA TYR A 505 -17.14 -6.70 12.66
C TYR A 505 -16.99 -8.22 12.68
N SER A 506 -15.91 -8.71 12.09
CA SER A 506 -15.49 -10.10 12.16
C SER A 506 -14.17 -10.21 12.91
N LEU A 507 -14.04 -11.28 13.67
CA LEU A 507 -12.78 -11.65 14.30
C LEU A 507 -11.98 -12.49 13.29
N MET A 508 -10.89 -11.92 12.79
CA MET A 508 -10.10 -12.55 11.74
C MET A 508 -9.15 -13.61 12.31
N LYS A 509 -8.92 -14.72 11.59
CA LYS A 509 -7.89 -15.72 11.94
C LYS A 509 -6.48 -15.28 11.55
N ARG A 510 -6.20 -14.01 11.81
CA ARG A 510 -4.93 -13.33 11.69
C ARG A 510 -4.90 -12.19 12.71
N GLY A 511 -3.71 -11.73 13.05
CA GLY A 511 -3.51 -10.57 13.90
C GLY A 511 -2.47 -9.67 13.29
N MET A 512 -2.55 -8.38 13.59
CA MET A 512 -1.54 -7.40 13.29
C MET A 512 -0.40 -7.46 14.32
N PHE A 513 0.84 -7.45 13.81
CA PHE A 513 2.06 -7.49 14.60
C PHE A 513 3.08 -6.47 14.10
N PHE A 514 3.92 -6.03 15.04
CA PHE A 514 5.23 -5.49 14.75
C PHE A 514 6.27 -6.60 14.92
N ALA A 515 7.28 -6.68 14.06
CA ALA A 515 8.33 -7.70 14.15
C ALA A 515 9.71 -7.17 13.76
N VAL A 516 10.75 -7.83 14.26
CA VAL A 516 12.16 -7.49 14.01
C VAL A 516 12.96 -8.73 13.63
N ALA A 517 13.67 -8.66 12.51
CA ALA A 517 14.68 -9.62 12.09
C ALA A 517 16.09 -9.04 12.29
N GLU A 518 17.04 -9.85 12.74
CA GLU A 518 18.46 -9.51 12.76
C GLU A 518 19.17 -10.34 11.67
N THR A 519 19.72 -9.70 10.63
CA THR A 519 20.18 -10.37 9.39
C THR A 519 21.70 -10.53 9.26
N LYS A 520 22.44 -10.37 10.36
CA LYS A 520 23.90 -10.46 10.40
C LYS A 520 24.44 -11.86 10.12
#